data_AF-A0A2Z7AGD8-F1
#
_entry.id   AF-A0A2Z7AGD8-F1
#
_cell.length_a   1.000
_cell.length_b   1.000
_cell.length_c   1.000
_cell.angle_alpha   90.00
_cell.angle_beta   90.00
_cell.angle_gamma   90.00
#
_symmetry.space_group_name_H-M   'P 1'
#
loop_
_entity.id
_entity.type
_entity.pdbx_description
1 polymer ?
#
loop_
_entity_poly.entity_id
_entity_poly.type
_entity_poly.pdbx_seq_one_letter_code
_entity_poly.pdbx_strand_id
1 'polypeptide(L)'
;SLIYSFSAEQEGIKADPIELNQLVGFVKKNKLQTEFFFVGTNHYLVTSIHENWFCARCLNSSNQAGEGAIVMQTSAFLVVGLYDGSTGSASRAMVAVDQFAWLLSRRNF
;
A
#
# COMPACT_ATOMS: atom_id res chain seq x y z
N SER A 1 16.82 -19.28 9.97
CA SER A 1 16.88 -17.83 10.26
C SER A 1 15.53 -17.41 10.81
N LEU A 2 15.49 -16.72 11.95
CA LEU A 2 14.28 -16.09 12.46
C LEU A 2 13.98 -14.87 11.59
N ILE A 3 12.80 -14.83 10.95
CA ILE A 3 12.32 -13.66 10.23
C ILE A 3 11.38 -12.93 11.18
N TYR A 4 11.77 -11.74 11.64
CA TYR A 4 10.92 -10.87 12.46
C TYR A 4 10.26 -9.84 11.55
N SER A 5 8.93 -9.80 11.50
CA SER A 5 8.16 -8.79 10.78
C SER A 5 7.60 -7.79 11.78
N PHE A 6 7.96 -6.51 11.62
CA PHE A 6 7.41 -5.40 12.39
C PHE A 6 6.55 -4.53 11.48
N SER A 7 5.35 -4.15 11.94
CA SER A 7 4.51 -3.15 11.28
C SER A 7 4.58 -1.83 12.05
N ALA A 8 4.59 -0.73 11.30
CA ALA A 8 4.41 0.61 11.83
C ALA A 8 3.22 1.24 11.12
N GLU A 9 2.32 1.84 11.89
CA GLU A 9 1.09 2.44 11.40
C GLU A 9 1.07 3.91 11.81
N GLN A 10 0.55 4.77 10.93
CA GLN A 10 0.27 6.15 11.30
C GLN A 10 -0.88 6.18 12.30
N GLU A 11 -0.80 7.07 13.30
CA GLU A 11 -1.87 7.27 14.27
C GLU A 11 -3.23 7.50 13.57
N GLY A 12 -4.24 6.71 13.95
CA GLY A 12 -5.57 6.70 13.33
C GLY A 12 -5.78 5.61 12.28
N ILE A 13 -4.72 4.96 11.80
CA ILE A 13 -4.81 3.73 11.00
C ILE A 13 -4.80 2.53 11.96
N LYS A 14 -5.69 1.56 11.72
CA LYS A 14 -5.68 0.26 12.39
C LYS A 14 -5.68 -0.82 11.32
N ALA A 15 -4.53 -1.40 11.05
CA ALA A 15 -4.42 -2.54 10.15
C ALA A 15 -4.48 -3.85 10.95
N ASP A 16 -5.30 -4.80 10.51
CA ASP A 16 -5.33 -6.12 11.14
C ASP A 16 -4.10 -6.94 10.70
N PRO A 17 -3.40 -7.63 11.63
CA PRO A 17 -2.23 -8.44 11.28
C PRO A 17 -2.49 -9.56 10.26
N ILE A 18 -3.71 -10.12 10.22
CA ILE A 18 -4.10 -11.13 9.24
C ILE A 18 -4.22 -10.49 7.85
N GLU A 19 -4.84 -9.32 7.76
CA GLU A 19 -4.96 -8.56 6.51
C GLU A 19 -3.59 -8.12 5.98
N LEU A 20 -2.68 -7.67 6.86
CA LEU A 20 -1.30 -7.35 6.47
C LEU A 20 -0.57 -8.57 5.91
N ASN A 21 -0.74 -9.75 6.52
CA ASN A 21 -0.18 -10.99 6.00
C ASN A 21 -0.77 -11.37 4.64
N GLN A 22 -2.08 -11.15 4.44
CA GLN A 22 -2.72 -11.36 3.15
C GLN A 22 -2.17 -10.41 2.08
N LEU A 23 -1.98 -9.13 2.40
CA LEU A 23 -1.38 -8.13 1.51
C LEU A 23 0.06 -8.51 1.14
N VAL A 24 0.89 -8.91 2.11
CA VAL A 24 2.25 -9.40 1.84
C VAL A 24 2.22 -10.64 0.94
N GLY A 25 1.30 -11.58 1.21
CA GLY A 25 1.11 -12.77 0.39
C GLY A 25 0.68 -12.43 -1.04
N PHE A 26 -0.20 -11.45 -1.19
CA PHE A 26 -0.68 -10.92 -2.48
C PHE A 26 0.47 -10.34 -3.30
N VAL A 27 1.28 -9.46 -2.72
CA VAL A 27 2.44 -8.84 -3.41
C VAL A 27 3.44 -9.91 -3.84
N LYS A 28 3.72 -10.90 -2.98
CA LYS A 28 4.66 -12.00 -3.29
C LYS A 28 4.19 -12.91 -4.43
N LYS A 29 2.88 -13.03 -4.67
CA LYS A 29 2.33 -13.87 -5.75
C LYS A 29 2.52 -13.26 -7.14
N ASN A 30 2.85 -11.96 -7.23
CA ASN A 30 3.07 -11.21 -8.47
C ASN A 30 1.95 -11.36 -9.53
N LYS A 31 0.70 -11.58 -9.08
CA LYS A 31 -0.51 -11.72 -9.93
C LYS A 31 -1.44 -10.52 -9.76
N LEU A 32 -0.87 -9.33 -9.80
CA LEU A 32 -1.53 -8.09 -9.38
C LEU A 32 -2.62 -7.58 -10.35
N GLN A 33 -2.67 -8.08 -11.59
CA GLN A 33 -3.45 -7.46 -12.69
C GLN A 33 -4.97 -7.52 -12.54
N THR A 34 -5.50 -8.40 -11.69
CA THR A 34 -6.96 -8.57 -11.49
C THR A 34 -7.34 -8.87 -10.05
N GLU A 35 -6.42 -8.71 -9.10
CA GLU A 35 -6.64 -9.13 -7.72
C GLU A 35 -6.98 -7.93 -6.83
N PHE A 36 -7.81 -8.22 -5.82
CA PHE A 36 -8.18 -7.27 -4.79
C PHE A 36 -7.39 -7.55 -3.52
N PHE A 37 -7.24 -6.54 -2.67
CA PHE A 37 -6.65 -6.70 -1.34
C PHE A 37 -7.39 -5.83 -0.32
N PHE A 38 -7.12 -6.11 0.96
CA PHE A 38 -7.70 -5.38 2.08
C PHE A 38 -6.63 -4.57 2.81
N VAL A 39 -7.03 -3.41 3.29
CA VAL A 39 -6.28 -2.63 4.29
C VAL A 39 -7.29 -2.13 5.32
N GLY A 40 -7.28 -2.70 6.52
CA GLY A 40 -8.39 -2.54 7.44
C GLY A 40 -9.68 -3.09 6.82
N THR A 41 -10.79 -2.42 7.11
CA THR A 41 -12.11 -2.76 6.55
C THR A 41 -12.29 -2.39 5.07
N ASN A 42 -11.29 -1.77 4.45
CA ASN A 42 -11.40 -1.22 3.10
C ASN A 42 -10.92 -2.21 2.04
N HIS A 43 -11.68 -2.33 0.96
CA HIS A 43 -11.44 -3.25 -0.14
C HIS A 43 -10.92 -2.50 -1.35
N TYR A 44 -9.72 -2.87 -1.82
CA TYR A 44 -9.00 -2.15 -2.87
C TYR A 44 -8.88 -2.99 -4.14
N LEU A 45 -9.22 -2.39 -5.27
CA LEU A 45 -8.98 -2.94 -6.61
C LEU A 45 -7.73 -2.31 -7.21
N VAL A 46 -6.78 -3.12 -7.67
CA VAL A 46 -5.61 -2.64 -8.42
C VAL A 46 -6.05 -2.04 -9.76
N THR A 47 -5.61 -0.82 -10.05
CA THR A 47 -5.99 -0.09 -11.27
C THR A 47 -4.83 0.15 -12.24
N SER A 48 -3.59 0.21 -11.75
CA SER A 48 -2.41 0.30 -12.59
C SER A 48 -1.21 -0.34 -11.90
N ILE A 49 -0.35 -1.00 -12.67
CA ILE A 49 0.86 -1.66 -12.16
C ILE A 49 2.07 -1.09 -12.88
N HIS A 50 3.10 -0.83 -12.11
CA HIS A 50 4.41 -0.36 -12.52
C HIS A 50 5.46 -1.36 -12.01
N GLU A 51 6.74 -1.16 -12.35
CA GLU A 51 7.80 -2.16 -12.10
C GLU A 51 7.91 -2.62 -10.64
N ASN A 52 7.83 -1.69 -9.68
CA ASN A 52 7.94 -1.99 -8.25
C ASN A 52 6.81 -1.36 -7.42
N TRP A 53 5.76 -0.84 -8.04
CA TRP A 53 4.62 -0.25 -7.33
C TRP A 53 3.33 -0.34 -8.15
N PHE A 54 2.20 -0.19 -7.48
CA PHE A 54 0.89 -0.19 -8.13
C PHE A 54 -0.08 0.79 -7.45
N CYS A 55 -1.07 1.24 -8.23
CA CYS A 55 -2.20 2.01 -7.75
C CYS A 55 -3.38 1.09 -7.47
N ALA A 56 -4.15 1.41 -6.44
CA ALA A 56 -5.43 0.78 -6.18
C ALA A 56 -6.50 1.79 -5.77
N ARG A 57 -7.77 1.46 -6.04
CA ARG A 57 -8.94 2.27 -5.67
C ARG A 57 -9.78 1.53 -4.66
N CYS A 58 -10.20 2.25 -3.61
CA CYS A 58 -11.12 1.74 -2.61
C CYS A 58 -12.52 1.61 -3.23
N LEU A 59 -13.13 0.43 -3.09
CA LEU A 59 -14.45 0.13 -3.63
C LEU A 59 -15.59 0.45 -2.67
N ASN A 60 -15.31 0.41 -1.38
CA ASN A 60 -16.28 0.63 -0.30
C ASN A 60 -16.05 1.95 0.44
N SER A 61 -15.37 2.91 -0.21
CA SER A 61 -15.19 4.26 0.32
C SER A 61 -16.52 4.98 0.45
N SER A 62 -16.72 5.66 1.59
CA SER A 62 -17.84 6.57 1.83
C SER A 62 -17.57 7.99 1.28
N ASN A 63 -16.33 8.26 0.87
CA ASN A 63 -15.90 9.54 0.33
C ASN A 63 -16.33 9.67 -1.14
N GLN A 64 -17.11 10.71 -1.46
CA GLN A 64 -17.57 10.96 -2.84
C GLN A 64 -16.44 11.31 -3.82
N ALA A 65 -15.32 11.86 -3.33
CA ALA A 65 -14.12 12.07 -4.15
C ALA A 65 -13.33 10.75 -4.36
N GLY A 66 -13.75 9.69 -3.66
CA GLY A 66 -13.15 8.36 -3.59
C GLY A 66 -11.84 8.32 -2.83
N GLU A 67 -11.32 7.12 -2.63
CA GLU A 67 -10.09 6.85 -1.91
C GLU A 67 -9.22 5.87 -2.69
N GLY A 68 -7.93 5.82 -2.39
CA GLY A 68 -7.04 4.84 -2.99
C GLY A 68 -5.79 4.58 -2.17
N ALA A 69 -4.97 3.70 -2.72
CA ALA A 69 -3.68 3.33 -2.16
C ALA A 69 -2.61 3.35 -3.25
N ILE A 70 -1.41 3.77 -2.88
CA ILE A 70 -0.17 3.50 -3.59
C ILE A 70 0.58 2.46 -2.78
N VAL A 71 0.93 1.34 -3.41
CA VAL A 71 1.69 0.27 -2.76
C VAL A 71 3.01 0.11 -3.49
N MET A 72 4.12 0.30 -2.78
CA MET A 72 5.47 0.21 -3.30
C MET A 72 6.25 -0.90 -2.61
N GLN A 73 6.88 -1.75 -3.42
CA GLN A 73 7.78 -2.78 -2.97
C GLN A 73 9.23 -2.30 -3.08
N THR A 74 9.95 -2.42 -1.98
CA THR A 74 11.41 -2.29 -1.93
C THR A 74 12.04 -3.67 -1.66
N SER A 75 13.36 -3.74 -1.53
CA SER A 75 14.05 -5.00 -1.19
C SER A 75 13.69 -5.54 0.20
N ALA A 76 13.32 -4.67 1.14
CA ALA A 76 13.09 -5.03 2.55
C ALA A 76 11.70 -4.63 3.08
N PHE A 77 11.04 -3.67 2.45
CA PHE A 77 9.78 -3.07 2.93
C PHE A 77 8.69 -3.10 1.87
N LEU A 78 7.45 -3.22 2.36
CA LEU A 78 6.26 -2.83 1.62
C LEU A 78 5.77 -1.50 2.20
N VAL A 79 5.70 -0.46 1.36
CA VAL A 79 5.24 0.87 1.76
C VAL A 79 3.85 1.09 1.17
N VAL A 80 2.88 1.42 2.02
CA VAL A 80 1.49 1.67 1.63
C VAL A 80 1.13 3.12 1.97
N GLY A 81 0.80 3.91 0.95
CA GLY A 81 0.30 5.27 1.10
C GLY A 81 -1.18 5.34 0.77
N LEU A 82 -2.02 5.60 1.77
CA LEU A 82 -3.47 5.82 1.59
C LEU A 82 -3.75 7.28 1.27
N TYR A 83 -4.75 7.54 0.43
CA TYR A 83 -5.12 8.90 0.07
C TYR A 83 -6.62 9.08 -0.20
N ASP A 84 -7.11 10.28 0.14
CA ASP A 84 -8.45 10.76 -0.18
C ASP A 84 -8.45 11.58 -1.46
N GLY A 85 -9.38 11.27 -2.37
CA GLY A 85 -9.63 12.00 -3.59
C GLY A 85 -9.21 11.27 -4.87
N SER A 86 -9.13 12.02 -5.97
CA SER A 86 -8.89 11.53 -7.33
C SER A 86 -7.41 11.61 -7.72
N THR A 87 -7.11 11.99 -8.96
CA THR A 87 -5.76 11.96 -9.56
C THR A 87 -4.75 12.83 -8.82
N GLY A 88 -5.12 14.06 -8.43
CA GLY A 88 -4.18 14.96 -7.77
C GLY A 88 -3.70 14.46 -6.41
N SER A 89 -4.58 13.79 -5.65
CA SER A 89 -4.21 13.15 -4.38
C SER A 89 -3.37 11.90 -4.60
N ALA A 90 -3.70 11.10 -5.62
CA ALA A 90 -2.90 9.93 -5.99
C ALA A 90 -1.45 10.31 -6.33
N SER A 91 -1.25 11.38 -7.11
CA SER A 91 0.09 11.86 -7.44
C SER A 91 0.88 12.31 -6.21
N ARG A 92 0.26 13.05 -5.28
CA ARG A 92 0.92 13.44 -4.03
C ARG A 92 1.28 12.24 -3.16
N ALA A 93 0.37 11.27 -3.06
CA ALA A 93 0.62 10.03 -2.32
C ALA A 93 1.80 9.25 -2.91
N MET A 94 1.89 9.17 -4.24
CA MET A 94 3.00 8.50 -4.92
C MET A 94 4.34 9.19 -4.58
N VAL A 95 4.41 10.53 -4.66
CA VAL A 95 5.63 11.27 -4.30
C VAL A 95 6.02 11.05 -2.84
N ALA A 96 5.05 11.05 -1.92
CA ALA A 96 5.31 10.82 -0.51
C ALA A 96 5.81 9.40 -0.23
N VAL A 97 5.20 8.39 -0.86
CA VAL A 97 5.61 6.98 -0.77
C VAL A 97 7.03 6.78 -1.31
N ASP A 98 7.35 7.38 -2.46
CA ASP A 98 8.67 7.30 -3.08
C ASP A 98 9.75 7.93 -2.19
N GLN A 99 9.52 9.14 -1.68
CA GLN A 99 10.42 9.80 -0.75
C GLN A 99 10.64 8.99 0.53
N PHE A 100 9.57 8.39 1.06
CA PHE A 100 9.66 7.58 2.28
C PHE A 100 10.43 6.27 2.03
N ALA A 101 10.16 5.57 0.93
CA ALA A 101 10.88 4.36 0.53
C ALA A 101 12.39 4.63 0.35
N TRP A 102 12.73 5.78 -0.23
CA TRP A 102 14.11 6.23 -0.36
C TRP A 102 14.78 6.49 1.00
N LEU A 103 14.07 7.09 1.96
CA LEU A 103 14.58 7.29 3.32
C LEU A 103 14.84 5.95 4.03
N LEU A 104 13.94 4.97 3.88
CA LEU A 104 14.12 3.62 4.43
C LEU A 104 15.34 2.93 3.83
N SER A 105 15.53 3.04 2.52
CA SER A 105 16.66 2.44 1.79
C SER A 105 18.01 2.97 2.24
N ARG A 106 18.07 4.23 2.70
CA ARG A 106 19.31 4.85 3.22
C ARG A 106 19.67 4.44 4.64
N ARG A 107 18.71 3.94 5.41
CA ARG A 107 18.89 3.74 6.86
C ARG A 107 19.25 2.30 7.26
N ASN A 108 19.42 1.37 6.31
CA ASN A 108 19.78 -0.03 6.58
C ASN A 108 19.01 -0.64 7.77
N PHE A 109 17.70 -0.45 7.76
CA PHE A 109 16.79 -1.10 8.71
C PHE A 109 16.75 -2.62 8.49
#